data_AF-A0A2T4J7H1-F1
#
_entry.id   AF-A0A2T4J7H1-F1
#
_cell.length_a   1.000
_cell.length_b   1.000
_cell.length_c   1.000
_cell.angle_alpha   90.00
_cell.angle_beta   90.00
_cell.angle_gamma   90.00
#
_symmetry.space_group_name_H-M   'P 1'
#
loop_
_entity.id
_entity.type
_entity.pdbx_description
1 polymer ?
#
loop_
_entity_poly.entity_id
_entity_poly.type
_entity_poly.pdbx_seq_one_letter_code
_entity_poly.pdbx_strand_id
1 'polypeptide(L)'
;MGVAHLTHAGDVDLIKELIADGRLDLIRGDGHPNPHIKAFEAEPIDVQLEKIDKAGLAGCLYPTPQLLVEHGAGASEAAPYTKALKEGAPQLSFRAFDLRALEWYRNDPRFDFDVDDIHGRILQKDGTQVADRAVLQDGLEFFEFGFAYEGEMHRAIAAFIRYLHDLPEELQIQMAVHELDGSYRLHPDFFRTQIIGDFPERMSIYDAFLEEKKQINRFCTQIGKPPLFRTEFGEFKRPHGFGILIRPTKKEFRDFALLLDQLLSEDLNRDFFKGDVNLNRNLTDEDGNPVIQPKGTIQLLEEWIAKKFPPADPEPMEQMFADFRSVRKVRQKPAHKVEDNEFDQKYVAEQRDLIISAYGAVHTLRMVLENHPDTRKDEVPDYLRAGKVWTM
;
A
#
# COMPACT_ATOMS: atom_id res chain seq x y z
N MET A 1 21.68 33.00 1.53
CA MET A 1 22.45 33.22 2.78
C MET A 1 23.91 32.86 2.48
N GLY A 2 24.84 33.74 2.82
CA GLY A 2 26.26 33.59 2.46
C GLY A 2 26.93 32.48 3.26
N VAL A 3 27.73 31.65 2.58
CA VAL A 3 28.59 30.64 3.19
C VAL A 3 29.77 31.39 3.85
N ALA A 4 29.72 31.58 5.16
CA ALA A 4 30.84 32.12 5.91
C ALA A 4 31.86 31.01 6.16
N HIS A 5 33.07 31.15 5.61
CA HIS A 5 34.21 30.29 5.97
C HIS A 5 34.71 30.72 7.35
N LEU A 6 34.27 30.03 8.40
CA LEU A 6 34.78 30.16 9.75
C LEU A 6 36.22 29.61 9.76
N THR A 7 37.21 30.49 9.90
CA THR A 7 38.63 30.17 9.68
C THR A 7 39.51 30.36 10.92
N HIS A 8 38.95 30.75 12.07
CA HIS A 8 39.69 30.88 13.32
C HIS A 8 39.40 29.74 14.30
N ALA A 9 40.45 29.22 14.96
CA ALA A 9 40.32 28.12 15.92
C ALA A 9 39.34 28.45 17.07
N GLY A 10 39.30 29.71 17.52
CA GLY A 10 38.35 30.16 18.55
C GLY A 10 36.88 30.10 18.13
N ASP A 11 36.58 30.19 16.82
CA ASP A 11 35.21 30.06 16.32
C ASP A 11 34.74 28.59 16.39
N VAL A 12 35.66 27.64 16.19
CA VAL A 12 35.37 26.20 16.25
C VAL A 12 35.06 25.78 17.68
N ASP A 13 35.87 26.22 18.66
CA ASP A 13 35.65 25.90 20.07
C ASP A 13 34.31 26.45 20.57
N LEU A 14 33.97 27.69 20.21
CA LEU A 14 32.67 28.28 20.54
C LEU A 14 31.50 27.48 19.93
N ILE A 15 31.63 26.99 18.70
CA ILE A 15 30.58 26.18 18.07
C ILE A 15 30.43 24.83 18.76
N LYS A 16 31.54 24.20 19.17
CA LYS A 16 31.50 22.97 19.97
C LYS A 16 30.78 23.19 21.30
N GLU A 17 31.03 24.31 21.97
CA GLU A 17 30.30 24.68 23.19
C GLU A 17 28.80 24.84 22.92
N LEU A 18 28.42 25.57 21.86
CA LEU A 18 27.00 25.75 21.50
C LEU A 18 26.29 24.43 21.12
N ILE A 19 27.01 23.49 20.50
CA ILE A 19 26.48 22.15 20.20
C ILE A 19 26.36 21.33 21.50
N ALA A 20 27.36 21.37 22.37
CA ALA A 20 27.34 20.69 23.67
C ALA A 20 26.20 21.19 24.56
N ASP A 21 25.88 22.48 24.49
CA ASP A 21 24.77 23.12 25.19
C ASP A 21 23.40 22.88 24.52
N GLY A 22 23.35 22.14 23.40
CA GLY A 22 22.10 21.85 22.69
C GLY A 22 21.47 23.07 21.99
N ARG A 23 22.28 24.08 21.65
CA ARG A 23 21.83 25.33 20.99
C ARG A 23 21.93 25.26 19.48
N LEU A 24 22.91 24.53 18.96
CA LEU A 24 23.13 24.31 17.54
C LEU A 24 23.19 22.82 17.19
N ASP A 25 22.72 22.49 15.99
CA ASP A 25 22.91 21.20 15.33
C ASP A 25 23.85 21.38 14.14
N LEU A 26 24.83 20.49 13.97
CA LEU A 26 25.65 20.37 12.77
C LEU A 26 25.06 19.28 11.85
N ILE A 27 24.55 19.70 10.69
CA ILE A 27 24.05 18.80 9.65
C ILE A 27 25.11 18.64 8.55
N ARG A 28 25.45 17.39 8.23
CA ARG A 28 26.47 17.03 7.24
C ARG A 28 25.86 16.23 6.08
N GLY A 29 26.64 16.08 5.01
CA GLY A 29 26.23 15.43 3.77
C GLY A 29 26.25 13.89 3.78
N ASP A 30 26.53 13.28 4.94
CA ASP A 30 26.70 11.83 5.10
C ASP A 30 25.41 11.09 5.49
N GLY A 31 24.47 11.75 6.17
CA GLY A 31 23.11 11.24 6.39
C GLY A 31 22.15 11.56 5.24
N HIS A 32 22.20 12.79 4.72
CA HIS A 32 21.46 13.23 3.54
C HIS A 32 22.42 13.99 2.61
N PRO A 33 22.46 13.72 1.28
CA PRO A 33 23.48 14.28 0.39
C PRO A 33 23.54 15.81 0.37
N ASN A 34 22.43 16.48 0.69
CA ASN A 34 22.35 17.93 0.75
C ASN A 34 22.25 18.43 2.21
N PRO A 35 23.34 18.95 2.81
CA PRO A 35 23.35 19.47 4.18
C PRO A 35 22.63 20.81 4.33
N HIS A 36 22.28 21.50 3.23
CA HIS A 36 21.48 22.73 3.26
C HIS A 36 19.99 22.48 3.52
N ILE A 37 19.60 21.21 3.64
CA ILE A 37 18.25 20.79 4.01
C ILE A 37 18.37 19.97 5.30
N LYS A 38 17.71 20.42 6.37
CA LYS A 38 17.55 19.62 7.60
C LYS A 38 16.51 18.53 7.35
N ALA A 39 16.92 17.50 6.62
CA ALA A 39 16.05 16.42 6.17
C ALA A 39 15.61 15.52 7.34
N PHE A 40 16.56 15.14 8.19
CA PHE A 40 16.36 14.26 9.34
C PHE A 40 16.72 14.96 10.66
N GLU A 41 16.41 14.29 11.77
CA GLU A 41 16.91 14.71 13.07
C GLU A 41 18.44 14.77 13.05
N ALA A 42 18.98 15.72 13.81
CA ALA A 42 20.42 15.81 13.97
C ALA A 42 20.94 14.58 14.72
N GLU A 43 22.18 14.19 14.43
CA GLU A 43 22.83 13.12 15.16
C GLU A 43 22.99 13.48 16.65
N PRO A 44 23.16 12.50 17.54
CA PRO A 44 23.48 12.77 18.94
C PRO A 44 24.68 13.72 19.10
N ILE A 45 24.64 14.59 20.12
CA ILE A 45 25.64 15.65 20.37
C ILE A 45 27.07 15.09 20.37
N ASP A 46 27.30 13.96 21.03
CA ASP A 46 28.60 13.30 21.09
C ASP A 46 29.13 12.89 19.72
N VAL A 47 28.25 12.37 18.85
CA VAL A 47 28.59 12.03 17.46
C VAL A 47 28.92 13.29 16.65
N GLN A 48 28.17 14.37 16.84
CA GLN A 48 28.45 15.65 16.17
C GLN A 48 29.83 16.19 16.58
N LEU A 49 30.16 16.16 17.88
CA LEU A 49 31.44 16.64 18.40
C LEU A 49 32.61 15.77 17.92
N GLU A 50 32.48 14.43 17.92
CA GLU A 50 33.48 13.52 17.37
C GLU A 50 33.76 13.82 15.89
N LYS A 51 32.69 14.08 15.13
CA LYS A 51 32.76 14.43 13.71
C LYS A 51 33.49 15.76 13.47
N ILE A 52 33.32 16.73 14.36
CA ILE A 52 34.06 18.00 14.32
C ILE A 52 35.54 17.76 14.64
N ASP A 53 35.86 16.94 15.64
CA ASP A 53 37.25 16.63 16.01
C ASP A 53 38.00 15.90 14.90
N LYS A 54 37.31 15.03 14.16
CA LYS A 54 37.89 14.25 13.08
C LYS A 54 38.05 15.04 11.77
N ALA A 55 37.11 15.91 11.44
CA ALA A 55 36.99 16.48 10.10
C ALA A 55 36.65 17.98 10.05
N GLY A 56 36.66 18.67 11.19
CA GLY A 56 36.28 20.07 11.33
C GLY A 56 34.79 20.35 11.07
N LEU A 57 34.46 21.64 10.94
CA LEU A 57 33.10 22.13 10.68
C LEU A 57 32.69 21.98 9.20
N ALA A 58 32.65 20.75 8.71
CA ALA A 58 32.19 20.48 7.35
C ALA A 58 30.70 20.13 7.35
N GLY A 59 29.84 21.14 7.14
CA GLY A 59 28.38 21.00 7.11
C GLY A 59 27.65 22.34 7.20
N CYS A 60 26.39 22.31 7.61
CA CYS A 60 25.57 23.48 7.91
C CYS A 60 25.14 23.47 9.37
N LEU A 61 25.20 24.63 10.02
CA LEU A 61 24.73 24.82 11.38
C LEU A 61 23.26 25.25 11.36
N TYR A 62 22.46 24.60 12.18
CA TYR A 62 21.05 24.93 12.39
C TYR A 62 20.82 25.25 13.86
N PRO A 63 20.01 26.27 14.18
CA PRO A 63 19.43 26.37 15.51
C PRO A 63 18.68 25.09 15.88
N THR A 64 18.81 24.63 17.12
CA THR A 64 18.00 23.50 17.59
C THR A 64 16.53 23.89 17.71
N PRO A 65 15.60 22.92 17.69
CA PRO A 65 14.18 23.21 17.87
C PRO A 65 13.89 23.96 19.18
N GLN A 66 14.58 23.58 20.26
CA GLN A 66 14.47 24.26 21.55
C GLN A 66 14.85 25.74 21.42
N LEU A 67 15.98 26.05 20.79
CA LEU A 67 16.43 27.43 20.60
C LEU A 67 15.42 28.25 19.79
N LEU A 68 14.86 27.67 18.73
CA LEU A 68 13.88 28.34 17.88
C LEU A 68 12.60 28.68 18.66
N VAL A 69 12.08 27.73 19.45
CA VAL A 69 10.89 27.94 20.29
C VAL A 69 11.15 28.99 21.38
N GLU A 70 12.31 28.96 22.04
CA GLU A 70 12.72 29.98 23.04
C GLU A 70 12.70 31.41 22.46
N HIS A 71 13.04 31.54 21.17
CA HIS A 71 13.01 32.82 20.44
C HIS A 71 11.68 33.11 19.72
N GLY A 72 10.64 32.32 19.98
CA GLY A 72 9.29 32.56 19.45
C GLY A 72 9.13 32.23 17.96
N ALA A 73 10.00 31.37 17.40
CA ALA A 73 9.81 30.88 16.04
C ALA A 73 8.46 30.16 15.93
N GLY A 74 7.67 30.50 14.91
CA GLY A 74 6.34 29.91 14.71
C GLY A 74 5.25 30.37 15.69
N ALA A 75 5.54 31.29 16.63
CA ALA A 75 4.56 31.71 17.65
C ALA A 75 3.28 32.33 17.08
N SER A 76 3.36 32.97 15.91
CA SER A 76 2.22 33.58 15.20
C SER A 76 1.67 32.71 14.07
N GLU A 77 2.18 31.49 13.91
CA GLU A 77 1.78 30.59 12.81
C GLU A 77 0.61 29.72 13.24
N ALA A 78 -0.50 29.80 12.50
CA ALA A 78 -1.70 29.02 12.77
C ALA A 78 -1.67 27.65 12.07
N ALA A 79 -0.98 27.55 10.93
CA ALA A 79 -0.84 26.32 10.18
C ALA A 79 0.12 25.35 10.91
N PRO A 80 -0.36 24.19 11.43
CA PRO A 80 0.40 23.37 12.38
C PRO A 80 1.73 22.81 11.83
N TYR A 81 1.79 22.43 10.56
CA TYR A 81 3.00 21.84 9.98
C TYR A 81 3.96 22.91 9.47
N THR A 82 3.43 24.04 8.99
CA THR A 82 4.24 25.26 8.78
C THR A 82 4.90 25.71 10.07
N LYS A 83 4.14 25.70 11.17
CA LYS A 83 4.64 26.03 12.51
C LYS A 83 5.74 25.05 12.92
N ALA A 84 5.52 23.74 12.76
CA ALA A 84 6.53 22.73 13.07
C ALA A 84 7.86 22.95 12.32
N LEU A 85 7.81 23.30 11.02
CA LEU A 85 9.03 23.64 10.27
C LEU A 85 9.71 24.92 10.79
N LYS A 86 8.94 25.96 11.12
CA LYS A 86 9.47 27.19 11.74
C LYS A 86 10.12 26.92 13.10
N GLU A 87 9.58 25.97 13.85
CA GLU A 87 10.11 25.47 15.13
C GLU A 87 11.28 24.48 14.93
N GLY A 88 11.72 24.23 13.69
CA GLY A 88 12.94 23.47 13.40
C GLY A 88 12.75 21.97 13.22
N ALA A 89 11.53 21.49 13.00
CA ALA A 89 11.27 20.09 12.70
C ALA A 89 11.97 19.65 11.39
N PRO A 90 12.50 18.42 11.33
CA PRO A 90 13.11 17.90 10.11
C PRO A 90 12.09 17.75 8.97
N GLN A 91 12.48 18.12 7.76
CA GLN A 91 11.57 18.18 6.61
C GLN A 91 11.00 16.80 6.20
N LEU A 92 11.80 15.74 6.33
CA LEU A 92 11.41 14.36 6.01
C LEU A 92 11.01 13.56 7.27
N SER A 93 10.81 14.23 8.40
CA SER A 93 10.05 13.61 9.49
C SER A 93 8.58 13.49 9.05
N PHE A 94 7.93 12.38 9.39
CA PHE A 94 6.54 12.14 9.01
C PHE A 94 5.60 12.31 10.20
N ARG A 95 4.31 12.44 9.90
CA ARG A 95 3.21 12.31 10.84
C ARG A 95 2.27 11.19 10.42
N ALA A 96 1.72 10.50 11.41
CA ALA A 96 0.77 9.42 11.20
C ALA A 96 -0.66 9.98 11.35
N PHE A 97 -1.56 9.57 10.46
CA PHE A 97 -2.95 10.02 10.48
C PHE A 97 -3.93 8.85 10.36
N ASP A 98 -5.10 9.03 10.96
CA ASP A 98 -6.23 8.14 10.78
C ASP A 98 -6.68 8.13 9.32
N LEU A 99 -6.95 6.94 8.77
CA LEU A 99 -7.42 6.75 7.39
C LEU A 99 -8.67 7.59 7.04
N ARG A 100 -9.46 7.99 8.05
CA ARG A 100 -10.61 8.90 7.90
C ARG A 100 -10.25 10.25 7.28
N ALA A 101 -8.99 10.69 7.42
CA ALA A 101 -8.52 11.92 6.77
C ALA A 101 -8.68 11.89 5.24
N LEU A 102 -8.70 10.69 4.62
CA LEU A 102 -8.82 10.52 3.17
C LEU A 102 -10.26 10.36 2.68
N GLU A 103 -11.23 10.17 3.59
CA GLU A 103 -12.59 9.75 3.21
C GLU A 103 -13.30 10.73 2.31
N TRP A 104 -13.12 12.03 2.56
CA TRP A 104 -13.76 13.04 1.73
C TRP A 104 -13.22 12.98 0.30
N TYR A 105 -11.89 12.93 0.14
CA TYR A 105 -11.24 12.88 -1.17
C TYR A 105 -11.60 11.62 -1.96
N ARG A 106 -11.67 10.45 -1.31
CA ARG A 106 -12.07 9.19 -1.97
C ARG A 106 -13.50 9.22 -2.51
N ASN A 107 -14.42 9.84 -1.77
CA ASN A 107 -15.86 9.79 -2.10
C ASN A 107 -16.33 10.97 -2.96
N ASP A 108 -15.50 11.98 -3.13
CA ASP A 108 -15.85 13.18 -3.87
C ASP A 108 -15.32 13.09 -5.32
N PRO A 109 -16.21 13.02 -6.32
CA PRO A 109 -15.81 12.75 -7.71
C PRO A 109 -14.97 13.88 -8.34
N ARG A 110 -14.84 15.02 -7.66
CA ARG A 110 -13.99 16.14 -8.06
C ARG A 110 -12.50 15.88 -7.84
N PHE A 111 -12.14 14.86 -7.08
CA PHE A 111 -10.77 14.42 -6.91
C PHE A 111 -10.48 13.16 -7.71
N ASP A 112 -9.26 13.05 -8.21
CA ASP A 112 -8.65 11.78 -8.55
C ASP A 112 -7.91 11.27 -7.32
N PHE A 113 -8.39 10.14 -6.80
CA PHE A 113 -7.85 9.47 -5.64
C PHE A 113 -7.26 8.13 -6.09
N ASP A 114 -5.95 7.99 -5.93
CA ASP A 114 -5.21 6.81 -6.40
C ASP A 114 -4.29 6.30 -5.31
N VAL A 115 -4.30 4.97 -5.10
CA VAL A 115 -3.59 4.28 -4.03
C VAL A 115 -3.16 2.91 -4.54
N ASP A 116 -1.88 2.58 -4.38
CA ASP A 116 -1.31 1.27 -4.74
C ASP A 116 -0.97 0.38 -3.52
N ASP A 117 -1.45 0.78 -2.35
CA ASP A 117 -1.20 0.21 -1.00
C ASP A 117 0.20 0.49 -0.41
N ILE A 118 1.08 1.19 -1.15
CA ILE A 118 2.38 1.68 -0.66
C ILE A 118 2.36 3.21 -0.61
N HIS A 119 1.93 3.80 -1.73
CA HIS A 119 1.79 5.22 -1.98
C HIS A 119 0.32 5.56 -2.22
N GLY A 120 0.00 6.83 -2.00
CA GLY A 120 -1.27 7.41 -2.39
C GLY A 120 -1.10 8.84 -2.84
N ARG A 121 -1.95 9.24 -3.78
CA ARG A 121 -2.00 10.60 -4.32
C ARG A 121 -3.42 11.10 -4.42
N ILE A 122 -3.57 12.40 -4.17
CA ILE A 122 -4.81 13.13 -4.33
C ILE A 122 -4.54 14.27 -5.29
N LEU A 123 -5.30 14.31 -6.38
CA LEU A 123 -5.27 15.38 -7.36
C LEU A 123 -6.67 15.99 -7.50
N GLN A 124 -6.78 17.31 -7.45
CA GLN A 124 -8.05 17.97 -7.78
C GLN A 124 -8.21 18.02 -9.30
N LYS A 125 -9.39 17.69 -9.82
CA LYS A 125 -9.66 17.73 -11.27
C LYS A 125 -9.80 19.16 -11.76
N ASP A 126 -9.20 19.42 -12.93
CA ASP A 126 -9.31 20.70 -13.63
C ASP A 126 -10.78 21.14 -13.80
N GLY A 127 -11.06 22.40 -13.52
CA GLY A 127 -12.39 22.99 -13.70
C GLY A 127 -13.43 22.59 -12.63
N THR A 128 -13.05 21.81 -11.62
CA THR A 128 -13.94 21.49 -10.49
C THR A 128 -13.71 22.47 -9.34
N GLN A 129 -14.55 23.50 -9.24
CA GLN A 129 -14.53 24.37 -8.05
C GLN A 129 -15.34 23.75 -6.91
N VAL A 130 -14.79 23.78 -5.70
CA VAL A 130 -15.50 23.36 -4.49
C VAL A 130 -16.20 24.58 -3.89
N ALA A 131 -17.44 24.83 -4.34
CA ALA A 131 -18.18 26.05 -3.99
C ALA A 131 -18.61 26.15 -2.51
N ASP A 132 -18.83 25.02 -1.82
CA ASP A 132 -19.43 24.99 -0.47
C ASP A 132 -18.43 24.77 0.68
N ARG A 133 -17.14 24.76 0.37
CA ARG A 133 -16.05 24.75 1.34
C ARG A 133 -15.02 25.74 0.81
N ALA A 134 -14.62 26.73 1.60
CA ALA A 134 -13.57 27.70 1.27
C ALA A 134 -12.17 27.07 0.98
N VAL A 135 -12.11 25.74 0.88
CA VAL A 135 -10.96 24.86 0.98
C VAL A 135 -10.09 24.87 -0.28
N LEU A 136 -10.58 25.36 -1.41
CA LEU A 136 -9.87 25.25 -2.70
C LEU A 136 -10.09 26.47 -3.60
N GLN A 137 -10.16 27.68 -3.04
CA GLN A 137 -10.10 28.86 -3.92
C GLN A 137 -8.74 29.00 -4.60
N ASP A 138 -7.69 28.41 -4.01
CA ASP A 138 -6.40 28.07 -4.63
C ASP A 138 -5.71 27.05 -3.68
N GLY A 139 -5.10 25.96 -4.17
CA GLY A 139 -3.97 25.35 -3.44
C GLY A 139 -3.98 23.88 -2.99
N LEU A 140 -4.94 23.01 -3.33
CA LEU A 140 -4.65 21.56 -3.33
C LEU A 140 -4.59 21.06 -4.78
N GLU A 141 -3.54 21.47 -5.48
CA GLU A 141 -3.24 20.86 -6.77
C GLU A 141 -2.89 19.38 -6.58
N PHE A 142 -2.17 19.07 -5.49
CA PHE A 142 -1.53 17.77 -5.31
C PHE A 142 -1.18 17.47 -3.84
N PHE A 143 -1.43 16.24 -3.39
CA PHE A 143 -0.95 15.74 -2.10
C PHE A 143 -0.55 14.26 -2.20
N GLU A 144 0.67 13.96 -1.78
CA GLU A 144 1.22 12.60 -1.71
C GLU A 144 1.34 12.13 -0.26
N PHE A 145 1.06 10.85 -0.08
CA PHE A 145 1.19 10.17 1.20
C PHE A 145 1.64 8.72 0.99
N GLY A 146 2.08 8.10 2.07
CA GLY A 146 2.32 6.67 2.16
C GLY A 146 1.51 6.05 3.29
N PHE A 147 1.86 4.82 3.63
CA PHE A 147 1.31 4.14 4.79
C PHE A 147 2.37 3.93 5.86
N ALA A 148 1.93 3.95 7.11
CA ALA A 148 2.71 3.52 8.25
C ALA A 148 1.90 2.55 9.10
N TYR A 149 2.62 1.76 9.91
CA TYR A 149 2.05 0.69 10.69
C TYR A 149 2.54 0.76 12.13
N GLU A 150 1.64 0.48 13.07
CA GLU A 150 1.94 0.30 14.49
C GLU A 150 1.55 -1.11 14.94
N GLY A 151 2.36 -1.73 15.81
CA GLY A 151 2.03 -2.98 16.51
C GLY A 151 1.51 -4.09 15.60
N GLU A 152 0.29 -4.56 15.88
CA GLU A 152 -0.48 -5.61 15.16
C GLU A 152 -0.96 -5.14 13.76
N MET A 153 -0.12 -4.43 13.01
CA MET A 153 -0.42 -3.90 11.67
C MET A 153 -1.58 -2.88 11.63
N HIS A 154 -1.76 -2.11 12.70
CA HIS A 154 -2.67 -0.97 12.68
C HIS A 154 -2.13 0.08 11.69
N ARG A 155 -2.87 0.26 10.60
CA ARG A 155 -2.45 1.11 9.49
C ARG A 155 -2.86 2.57 9.75
N ALA A 156 -1.92 3.46 9.46
CA ALA A 156 -2.10 4.89 9.40
C ALA A 156 -1.62 5.42 8.04
N ILE A 157 -2.08 6.60 7.69
CA ILE A 157 -1.51 7.39 6.61
C ILE A 157 -0.21 7.99 7.14
N ALA A 158 0.82 8.06 6.31
CA ALA A 158 2.04 8.76 6.63
C ALA A 158 2.29 9.89 5.63
N ALA A 159 2.51 11.10 6.11
CA ALA A 159 2.89 12.23 5.27
C ALA A 159 4.06 12.98 5.90
N PHE A 160 5.03 13.38 5.06
CA PHE A 160 6.17 14.16 5.53
C PHE A 160 5.75 15.59 5.86
N ILE A 161 6.36 16.17 6.89
CA ILE A 161 6.10 17.56 7.28
C ILE A 161 6.29 18.50 6.09
N ARG A 162 7.29 18.26 5.24
CA ARG A 162 7.50 19.06 4.03
C ARG A 162 6.27 19.13 3.13
N TYR A 163 5.58 18.01 2.92
CA TYR A 163 4.38 17.94 2.08
C TYR A 163 3.15 18.50 2.79
N LEU A 164 3.03 18.23 4.10
CA LEU A 164 1.96 18.78 4.92
C LEU A 164 2.04 20.31 5.00
N HIS A 165 3.24 20.88 5.02
CA HIS A 165 3.46 22.32 5.00
C HIS A 165 3.01 22.99 3.70
N ASP A 166 3.09 22.29 2.56
CA ASP A 166 2.67 22.82 1.26
C ASP A 166 1.13 22.87 1.14
N LEU A 167 0.38 22.27 2.09
CA LEU A 167 -1.07 22.38 2.17
C LEU A 167 -1.51 23.77 2.66
N PRO A 168 -2.66 24.29 2.18
CA PRO A 168 -3.33 25.45 2.77
C PRO A 168 -3.57 25.29 4.29
N GLU A 169 -3.55 26.40 5.02
CA GLU A 169 -3.70 26.43 6.48
C GLU A 169 -4.89 25.61 6.98
N GLU A 170 -6.06 25.78 6.36
CA GLU A 170 -7.28 25.09 6.75
C GLU A 170 -7.18 23.57 6.56
N LEU A 171 -6.43 23.11 5.54
CA LEU A 171 -6.18 21.69 5.31
C LEU A 171 -5.16 21.13 6.28
N GLN A 172 -4.14 21.90 6.64
CA GLN A 172 -3.22 21.51 7.71
C GLN A 172 -3.97 21.30 9.04
N ILE A 173 -4.87 22.23 9.38
CA ILE A 173 -5.72 22.12 10.57
C ILE A 173 -6.63 20.88 10.49
N GLN A 174 -7.26 20.62 9.34
CA GLN A 174 -8.10 19.43 9.16
C GLN A 174 -7.30 18.13 9.30
N MET A 175 -6.11 18.05 8.72
CA MET A 175 -5.22 16.91 8.87
C MET A 175 -4.80 16.70 10.34
N ALA A 176 -4.48 17.78 11.05
CA ALA A 176 -4.06 17.71 12.46
C ALA A 176 -5.14 17.13 13.39
N VAL A 177 -6.43 17.33 13.07
CA VAL A 177 -7.54 16.69 13.81
C VAL A 177 -7.51 15.15 13.71
N HIS A 178 -6.89 14.62 12.65
CA HIS A 178 -6.75 13.19 12.41
C HIS A 178 -5.36 12.66 12.74
N GLU A 179 -4.46 13.48 13.29
CA GLU A 179 -3.12 13.06 13.69
C GLU A 179 -3.20 12.02 14.80
N LEU A 180 -2.40 10.97 14.68
CA LEU A 180 -2.34 9.86 15.61
C LEU A 180 -1.08 9.93 16.45
N ASP A 181 -1.26 9.80 17.76
CA ASP A 181 -0.17 9.49 18.67
C ASP A 181 0.21 8.00 18.53
N GLY A 182 1.50 7.67 18.67
CA GLY A 182 1.96 6.28 18.65
C GLY A 182 3.33 6.09 18.00
N SER A 183 3.81 4.85 18.02
CA SER A 183 5.10 4.49 17.40
C SER A 183 4.88 3.82 16.05
N TYR A 184 4.58 4.65 15.06
CA TYR A 184 4.39 4.22 13.69
C TYR A 184 5.73 4.03 12.97
N ARG A 185 5.77 3.06 12.06
CA ARG A 185 6.89 2.85 11.13
C ARG A 185 6.39 2.95 9.70
N LEU A 186 7.09 3.73 8.88
CA LEU A 186 6.80 3.84 7.46
C LEU A 186 6.83 2.47 6.79
N HIS A 187 5.96 2.29 5.79
CA HIS A 187 6.04 1.15 4.90
C HIS A 187 7.46 1.06 4.30
N PRO A 188 8.11 -0.11 4.29
CA PRO A 188 9.51 -0.22 3.88
C PRO A 188 9.79 0.33 2.48
N ASP A 189 8.93 0.05 1.50
CA ASP A 189 9.09 0.58 0.15
C ASP A 189 8.69 2.07 0.03
N PHE A 190 7.83 2.58 0.90
CA PHE A 190 7.57 4.02 0.95
C PHE A 190 8.82 4.77 1.45
N PHE A 191 9.41 4.29 2.55
CA PHE A 191 10.70 4.79 3.04
C PHE A 191 11.81 4.67 1.98
N ARG A 192 11.93 3.51 1.32
CA ARG A 192 12.95 3.29 0.29
C ARG A 192 12.85 4.24 -0.88
N THR A 193 11.65 4.38 -1.43
CA THR A 193 11.43 5.23 -2.61
C THR A 193 11.54 6.71 -2.28
N GLN A 194 11.00 7.16 -1.14
CA GLN A 194 10.89 8.59 -0.81
C GLN A 194 12.09 9.15 -0.03
N ILE A 195 12.75 8.33 0.80
CA ILE A 195 13.88 8.76 1.63
C ILE A 195 15.22 8.30 1.04
N ILE A 196 15.32 7.04 0.62
CA ILE A 196 16.58 6.50 0.06
C ILE A 196 16.72 6.88 -1.42
N GLY A 197 15.61 7.02 -2.15
CA GLY A 197 15.62 7.24 -3.60
C GLY A 197 15.96 5.97 -4.39
N ASP A 198 15.64 4.80 -3.83
CA ASP A 198 15.90 3.48 -4.43
C ASP A 198 14.59 2.84 -4.93
N PHE A 199 14.72 1.84 -5.80
CA PHE A 199 13.58 1.15 -6.40
C PHE A 199 12.83 0.29 -5.37
N PRO A 200 11.49 0.14 -5.47
CA PRO A 200 10.74 -0.74 -4.58
C PRO A 200 11.22 -2.19 -4.73
N GLU A 201 11.28 -2.92 -3.61
CA GLU A 201 11.78 -4.30 -3.61
C GLU A 201 10.67 -5.32 -3.89
N ARG A 202 9.41 -4.98 -3.59
CA ARG A 202 8.28 -5.92 -3.68
C ARG A 202 7.04 -5.25 -4.26
N MET A 203 6.13 -6.08 -4.75
CA MET A 203 4.84 -5.66 -5.31
C MET A 203 3.74 -5.80 -4.26
N SER A 204 2.68 -4.99 -4.35
CA SER A 204 1.45 -5.21 -3.58
C SER A 204 0.83 -6.58 -3.90
N ILE A 205 0.26 -7.25 -2.90
CA ILE A 205 -0.42 -8.54 -3.09
C ILE A 205 -1.62 -8.44 -4.05
N TYR A 206 -2.25 -7.27 -4.14
CA TYR A 206 -3.38 -7.06 -5.03
C TYR A 206 -2.93 -7.02 -6.49
N ASP A 207 -1.82 -6.33 -6.79
CA ASP A 207 -1.23 -6.36 -8.13
C ASP A 207 -0.67 -7.75 -8.46
N ALA A 208 0.03 -8.38 -7.51
CA ALA A 208 0.57 -9.72 -7.69
C ALA A 208 -0.54 -10.73 -8.03
N PHE A 209 -1.69 -10.67 -7.35
CA PHE A 209 -2.85 -11.48 -7.67
C PHE A 209 -3.34 -11.30 -9.12
N LEU A 210 -3.41 -10.06 -9.62
CA LEU A 210 -3.86 -9.78 -10.98
C LEU A 210 -2.82 -10.22 -12.02
N GLU A 211 -1.53 -10.06 -11.74
CA GLU A 211 -0.44 -10.51 -12.59
C GLU A 211 -0.37 -12.05 -12.69
N GLU A 212 -0.60 -12.76 -11.58
CA GLU A 212 -0.72 -14.23 -11.58
C GLU A 212 -1.85 -14.70 -12.52
N LYS A 213 -3.01 -14.03 -12.50
CA LYS A 213 -4.12 -14.34 -13.42
C LYS A 213 -3.75 -14.14 -14.88
N LYS A 214 -3.06 -13.05 -15.23
CA LYS A 214 -2.58 -12.82 -16.60
C LYS A 214 -1.63 -13.91 -17.04
N GLN A 215 -0.68 -14.27 -16.18
CA GLN A 215 0.29 -15.30 -16.48
C GLN A 215 -0.38 -16.66 -16.69
N ILE A 216 -1.39 -16.99 -15.90
CA ILE A 216 -2.24 -18.18 -16.10
C ILE A 216 -2.90 -18.16 -17.48
N ASN A 217 -3.55 -17.06 -17.86
CA ASN A 217 -4.22 -16.96 -19.17
C ASN A 217 -3.23 -17.05 -20.34
N ARG A 218 -2.03 -16.49 -20.18
CA ARG A 218 -0.92 -16.64 -21.14
C ARG A 218 -0.54 -18.11 -21.30
N PHE A 219 -0.39 -18.85 -20.21
CA PHE A 219 -0.18 -20.30 -20.26
C PHE A 219 -1.33 -21.05 -20.92
N CYS A 220 -2.59 -20.70 -20.60
CA CYS A 220 -3.77 -21.31 -21.24
C CYS A 220 -3.73 -21.15 -22.77
N THR A 221 -3.33 -19.99 -23.27
CA THR A 221 -3.20 -19.73 -24.71
C THR A 221 -2.13 -20.63 -25.34
N GLN A 222 -1.01 -20.84 -24.66
CA GLN A 222 0.09 -21.69 -25.15
C GLN A 222 -0.27 -23.16 -25.24
N ILE A 223 -1.09 -23.66 -24.30
CA ILE A 223 -1.60 -25.04 -24.31
C ILE A 223 -2.78 -25.22 -25.30
N GLY A 224 -3.12 -24.20 -26.10
CA GLY A 224 -4.20 -24.24 -27.08
C GLY A 224 -5.61 -24.22 -26.47
N LYS A 225 -5.75 -23.66 -25.27
CA LYS A 225 -7.03 -23.50 -24.56
C LYS A 225 -7.47 -22.04 -24.55
N PRO A 226 -8.78 -21.75 -24.43
CA PRO A 226 -9.22 -20.39 -24.17
C PRO A 226 -8.68 -19.92 -22.81
N PRO A 227 -8.68 -18.60 -22.51
CA PRO A 227 -8.29 -18.09 -21.20
C PRO A 227 -9.06 -18.77 -20.06
N LEU A 228 -8.39 -19.10 -18.95
CA LEU A 228 -9.02 -19.70 -17.77
C LEU A 228 -9.82 -18.67 -16.98
N PHE A 229 -9.32 -17.44 -16.87
CA PHE A 229 -10.04 -16.30 -16.31
C PHE A 229 -10.60 -15.45 -17.45
N ARG A 230 -11.86 -14.99 -17.34
CA ARG A 230 -12.50 -14.18 -18.40
C ARG A 230 -12.00 -12.75 -18.43
N THR A 231 -11.54 -12.21 -17.29
CA THR A 231 -11.08 -10.83 -17.18
C THR A 231 -9.57 -10.73 -16.99
N GLU A 232 -8.99 -9.71 -17.62
CA GLU A 232 -7.61 -9.27 -17.45
C GLU A 232 -7.60 -7.76 -17.22
N PHE A 233 -6.77 -7.31 -16.27
CA PHE A 233 -6.66 -5.90 -15.90
C PHE A 233 -5.26 -5.43 -16.21
N GLY A 234 -5.08 -4.30 -16.91
CA GLY A 234 -3.74 -3.80 -17.26
C GLY A 234 -2.83 -3.58 -16.04
N GLU A 235 -1.52 -3.47 -16.26
CA GLU A 235 -0.56 -3.13 -15.19
C GLU A 235 -1.04 -1.87 -14.44
N PHE A 236 -1.09 -1.97 -13.11
CA PHE A 236 -1.55 -0.91 -12.20
C PHE A 236 -2.98 -0.38 -12.48
N LYS A 237 -3.82 -1.13 -13.21
CA LYS A 237 -5.22 -0.78 -13.48
C LYS A 237 -6.18 -1.68 -12.73
N ARG A 238 -6.13 -1.59 -11.40
CA ARG A 238 -6.97 -2.39 -10.52
C ARG A 238 -8.46 -2.06 -10.72
N PRO A 239 -9.37 -3.05 -10.58
CA PRO A 239 -10.79 -2.77 -10.44
C PRO A 239 -11.03 -1.81 -9.26
N HIS A 240 -11.97 -0.89 -9.41
CA HIS A 240 -12.33 0.02 -8.31
C HIS A 240 -12.73 -0.77 -7.05
N GLY A 241 -12.14 -0.42 -5.91
CA GLY A 241 -12.34 -1.11 -4.63
C GLY A 241 -11.51 -2.38 -4.44
N PHE A 242 -10.66 -2.76 -5.41
CA PHE A 242 -9.71 -3.86 -5.26
C PHE A 242 -8.36 -3.36 -4.71
N GLY A 243 -8.28 -3.25 -3.39
CA GLY A 243 -7.11 -2.78 -2.66
C GLY A 243 -7.41 -2.76 -1.18
N ILE A 244 -6.57 -2.10 -0.40
CA ILE A 244 -6.75 -2.01 1.05
C ILE A 244 -8.06 -1.30 1.46
N LEU A 245 -8.65 -1.76 2.57
CA LEU A 245 -9.76 -1.02 3.19
C LEU A 245 -9.27 0.29 3.80
N ILE A 246 -9.81 1.41 3.32
CA ILE A 246 -9.61 2.74 3.96
C ILE A 246 -10.52 2.86 5.18
N ARG A 247 -11.74 2.33 5.09
CA ARG A 247 -12.65 2.25 6.23
C ARG A 247 -12.86 0.79 6.61
N PRO A 248 -12.43 0.35 7.81
CA PRO A 248 -12.63 -1.01 8.28
C PRO A 248 -14.08 -1.19 8.74
N THR A 249 -15.01 -1.13 7.79
CA THR A 249 -16.42 -1.43 8.03
C THR A 249 -16.80 -2.76 7.42
N LYS A 250 -17.82 -3.36 8.02
CA LYS A 250 -18.41 -4.60 7.54
C LYS A 250 -18.85 -4.50 6.08
N LYS A 251 -19.44 -3.37 5.68
CA LYS A 251 -19.84 -3.13 4.29
C LYS A 251 -18.64 -3.16 3.34
N GLU A 252 -17.61 -2.38 3.60
CA GLU A 252 -16.41 -2.31 2.73
C GLU A 252 -15.72 -3.67 2.62
N PHE A 253 -15.59 -4.41 3.74
CA PHE A 253 -15.06 -5.77 3.72
C PHE A 253 -15.89 -6.73 2.87
N ARG A 254 -17.23 -6.64 2.95
CA ARG A 254 -18.13 -7.47 2.15
C ARG A 254 -18.07 -7.14 0.67
N ASP A 255 -18.01 -5.86 0.33
CA ASP A 255 -17.87 -5.39 -1.04
C ASP A 255 -16.53 -5.89 -1.63
N PHE A 256 -15.45 -5.82 -0.85
CA PHE A 256 -14.18 -6.43 -1.20
C PHE A 256 -14.27 -7.94 -1.41
N ALA A 257 -14.86 -8.69 -0.47
CA ALA A 257 -14.98 -10.14 -0.57
C ALA A 257 -15.83 -10.59 -1.77
N LEU A 258 -16.88 -9.82 -2.11
CA LEU A 258 -17.67 -10.02 -3.32
C LEU A 258 -16.82 -9.82 -4.57
N LEU A 259 -16.09 -8.70 -4.64
CA LEU A 259 -15.22 -8.39 -5.77
C LEU A 259 -14.10 -9.45 -5.93
N LEU A 260 -13.52 -9.93 -4.83
CA LEU A 260 -12.51 -10.98 -4.87
C LEU A 260 -13.08 -12.31 -5.39
N ASP A 261 -14.26 -12.76 -4.95
CA ASP A 261 -14.91 -13.96 -5.51
C ASP A 261 -15.28 -13.78 -6.99
N GLN A 262 -15.67 -12.56 -7.37
CA GLN A 262 -15.93 -12.20 -8.77
C GLN A 262 -14.69 -12.31 -9.64
N LEU A 263 -13.54 -11.87 -9.13
CA LEU A 263 -12.24 -11.94 -9.81
C LEU A 263 -11.59 -13.32 -9.75
N LEU A 264 -12.05 -14.20 -8.86
CA LEU A 264 -11.49 -15.53 -8.63
C LEU A 264 -12.42 -16.62 -9.17
N SER A 265 -13.49 -16.95 -8.45
CA SER A 265 -14.33 -18.12 -8.72
C SER A 265 -15.34 -17.88 -9.84
N GLU A 266 -15.98 -16.70 -9.85
CA GLU A 266 -16.96 -16.37 -10.90
C GLU A 266 -16.28 -16.07 -12.22
N ASP A 267 -15.03 -15.60 -12.19
CA ASP A 267 -14.25 -15.28 -13.38
C ASP A 267 -13.76 -16.52 -14.16
N LEU A 268 -13.83 -17.71 -13.57
CA LEU A 268 -13.43 -18.96 -14.22
C LEU A 268 -14.27 -19.27 -15.47
N ASN A 269 -13.62 -19.30 -16.62
CA ASN A 269 -14.19 -19.58 -17.92
C ASN A 269 -14.57 -21.05 -18.09
N ARG A 270 -15.88 -21.33 -18.11
CA ARG A 270 -16.41 -22.68 -18.32
C ARG A 270 -15.94 -23.32 -19.63
N ASP A 271 -15.67 -22.52 -20.66
CA ASP A 271 -15.30 -23.02 -21.98
C ASP A 271 -13.89 -23.61 -22.03
N PHE A 272 -13.03 -23.25 -21.09
CA PHE A 272 -11.71 -23.87 -20.89
C PHE A 272 -11.79 -25.39 -20.74
N PHE A 273 -12.82 -25.84 -20.02
CA PHE A 273 -13.01 -27.25 -19.65
C PHE A 273 -13.65 -28.10 -20.75
N LYS A 274 -14.16 -27.47 -21.83
CA LYS A 274 -14.80 -28.19 -22.95
C LYS A 274 -13.83 -29.21 -23.56
N GLY A 275 -14.33 -30.42 -23.75
CA GLY A 275 -13.59 -31.54 -24.33
C GLY A 275 -12.72 -32.34 -23.35
N ASP A 276 -12.41 -31.79 -22.16
CA ASP A 276 -11.57 -32.49 -21.18
C ASP A 276 -12.37 -33.15 -20.05
N VAL A 277 -13.41 -32.49 -19.56
CA VAL A 277 -14.26 -32.97 -18.45
C VAL A 277 -15.74 -32.77 -18.79
N ASN A 278 -16.62 -33.53 -18.12
CA ASN A 278 -18.06 -33.39 -18.32
C ASN A 278 -18.56 -32.13 -17.61
N LEU A 279 -19.13 -31.21 -18.37
CA LEU A 279 -19.63 -29.93 -17.88
C LEU A 279 -20.88 -30.07 -16.99
N ASN A 280 -21.62 -31.16 -17.15
CA ASN A 280 -22.88 -31.39 -16.44
C ASN A 280 -22.78 -32.67 -15.59
N ARG A 281 -23.60 -32.73 -14.54
CA ARG A 281 -23.86 -33.96 -13.78
C ARG A 281 -25.27 -34.44 -14.10
N ASN A 282 -25.40 -35.75 -14.28
CA ASN A 282 -26.68 -36.40 -14.41
C ASN A 282 -27.13 -36.80 -13.00
N LEU A 283 -28.26 -36.25 -12.59
CA LEU A 283 -28.94 -36.56 -11.34
C LEU A 283 -30.28 -37.21 -11.65
N THR A 284 -30.90 -37.77 -10.62
CA THR A 284 -32.27 -38.28 -10.67
C THR A 284 -33.09 -37.46 -9.68
N ASP A 285 -34.25 -36.95 -10.09
CA ASP A 285 -35.17 -36.25 -9.18
C ASP A 285 -35.90 -37.22 -8.24
N GLU A 286 -36.72 -36.69 -7.33
CA GLU A 286 -37.51 -37.48 -6.37
C GLU A 286 -38.50 -38.44 -7.07
N ASP A 287 -38.84 -38.19 -8.34
CA ASP A 287 -39.77 -38.96 -9.15
C ASP A 287 -39.09 -39.95 -10.11
N GLY A 288 -37.75 -40.06 -10.07
CA GLY A 288 -36.99 -41.00 -10.90
C GLY A 288 -36.61 -40.46 -12.30
N ASN A 289 -36.90 -39.20 -12.62
CA ASN A 289 -36.57 -38.62 -13.92
C ASN A 289 -35.11 -38.14 -13.97
N PRO A 290 -34.42 -38.28 -15.13
CA PRO A 290 -33.08 -37.79 -15.31
C PRO A 290 -33.06 -36.25 -15.38
N VAL A 291 -32.36 -35.62 -14.42
CA VAL A 291 -32.12 -34.18 -14.38
C VAL A 291 -30.65 -33.90 -14.70
N ILE A 292 -30.42 -33.09 -15.73
CA ILE A 292 -29.07 -32.62 -16.08
C ILE A 292 -28.82 -31.30 -15.37
N GLN A 293 -27.83 -31.25 -14.48
CA GLN A 293 -27.45 -30.04 -13.77
C GLN A 293 -26.04 -29.58 -14.15
N PRO A 294 -25.82 -28.29 -14.45
CA PRO A 294 -24.47 -27.79 -14.71
C PRO A 294 -23.59 -27.89 -13.46
N LYS A 295 -22.37 -28.39 -13.62
CA LYS A 295 -21.35 -28.36 -12.55
C LYS A 295 -20.85 -26.93 -12.33
N GLY A 296 -20.49 -26.61 -11.09
CA GLY A 296 -19.83 -25.34 -10.76
C GLY A 296 -18.43 -25.25 -11.34
N THR A 297 -17.94 -24.03 -11.58
CA THR A 297 -16.62 -23.79 -12.19
C THR A 297 -15.45 -24.29 -11.34
N ILE A 298 -15.51 -24.13 -10.01
CA ILE A 298 -14.51 -24.69 -9.09
C ILE A 298 -14.46 -26.22 -9.20
N GLN A 299 -15.62 -26.89 -9.25
CA GLN A 299 -15.69 -28.34 -9.41
C GLN A 299 -15.09 -28.78 -10.75
N LEU A 300 -15.35 -28.04 -11.84
CA LEU A 300 -14.74 -28.32 -13.13
C LEU A 300 -13.22 -28.17 -13.11
N LEU A 301 -12.71 -27.16 -12.39
CA LEU A 301 -11.27 -26.97 -12.21
C LEU A 301 -10.64 -28.12 -11.42
N GLU A 302 -11.28 -28.56 -10.34
CA GLU A 302 -10.85 -29.69 -9.50
C GLU A 302 -10.77 -30.99 -10.31
N GLU A 303 -11.82 -31.32 -11.06
CA GLU A 303 -11.83 -32.48 -11.95
C GLU A 303 -10.77 -32.39 -13.06
N TRP A 304 -10.56 -31.19 -13.62
CA TRP A 304 -9.60 -30.99 -14.69
C TRP A 304 -8.15 -31.11 -14.20
N ILE A 305 -7.80 -30.50 -13.07
CA ILE A 305 -6.46 -30.61 -12.48
C ILE A 305 -6.19 -32.05 -12.07
N ALA A 306 -7.12 -32.73 -11.37
CA ALA A 306 -6.95 -34.12 -10.98
C ALA A 306 -6.70 -35.05 -12.18
N LYS A 307 -7.30 -34.75 -13.34
CA LYS A 307 -7.13 -35.53 -14.57
C LYS A 307 -5.83 -35.22 -15.31
N LYS A 308 -5.38 -33.96 -15.34
CA LYS A 308 -4.26 -33.50 -16.19
C LYS A 308 -2.93 -33.38 -15.44
N PHE A 309 -2.99 -33.08 -14.15
CA PHE A 309 -1.85 -32.82 -13.29
C PHE A 309 -2.02 -33.56 -11.96
N PRO A 310 -1.99 -34.90 -11.95
CA PRO A 310 -2.00 -35.66 -10.70
C PRO A 310 -0.72 -35.31 -9.92
N PRO A 311 -0.82 -34.61 -8.77
CA PRO A 311 0.37 -34.19 -8.06
C PRO A 311 0.95 -35.37 -7.28
N ALA A 312 2.27 -35.37 -7.07
CA ALA A 312 2.90 -36.35 -6.19
C ALA A 312 2.47 -36.16 -4.72
N ASP A 313 2.22 -34.90 -4.36
CA ASP A 313 1.69 -34.48 -3.07
C ASP A 313 0.35 -33.73 -3.28
N PRO A 314 -0.78 -34.24 -2.77
CA PRO A 314 -2.08 -33.60 -2.95
C PRO A 314 -2.27 -32.34 -2.10
N GLU A 315 -1.50 -32.16 -1.01
CA GLU A 315 -1.74 -31.12 0.00
C GLU A 315 -1.80 -29.69 -0.60
N PRO A 316 -0.86 -29.24 -1.46
CA PRO A 316 -0.95 -27.91 -2.06
C PRO A 316 -2.21 -27.70 -2.92
N MET A 317 -2.67 -28.73 -3.64
CA MET A 317 -3.88 -28.66 -4.45
C MET A 317 -5.14 -28.64 -3.58
N GLU A 318 -5.17 -29.46 -2.53
CA GLU A 318 -6.27 -29.48 -1.57
C GLU A 318 -6.41 -28.11 -0.87
N GLN A 319 -5.30 -27.51 -0.45
CA GLN A 319 -5.27 -26.19 0.16
C GLN A 319 -5.73 -25.11 -0.83
N MET A 320 -5.23 -25.12 -2.08
CA MET A 320 -5.70 -24.21 -3.13
C MET A 320 -7.23 -24.26 -3.27
N PHE A 321 -7.83 -25.45 -3.38
CA PHE A 321 -9.29 -25.54 -3.48
C PHE A 321 -10.03 -25.18 -2.18
N ALA A 322 -9.41 -25.41 -1.02
CA ALA A 322 -9.93 -24.92 0.26
C ALA A 322 -9.99 -23.37 0.26
N ASP A 323 -8.98 -22.71 -0.29
CA ASP A 323 -8.91 -21.24 -0.40
C ASP A 323 -9.94 -20.69 -1.40
N PHE A 324 -10.13 -21.30 -2.57
CA PHE A 324 -11.23 -20.96 -3.49
C PHE A 324 -12.59 -21.06 -2.78
N ARG A 325 -12.80 -22.13 -1.99
CA ARG A 325 -14.04 -22.36 -1.25
C ARG A 325 -14.21 -21.38 -0.08
N SER A 326 -13.12 -20.97 0.58
CA SER A 326 -13.14 -20.04 1.71
C SER A 326 -13.59 -18.65 1.26
N VAL A 327 -13.04 -18.14 0.16
CA VAL A 327 -13.44 -16.86 -0.46
C VAL A 327 -14.93 -16.86 -0.79
N ARG A 328 -15.40 -17.93 -1.46
CA ARG A 328 -16.81 -18.08 -1.80
C ARG A 328 -17.73 -18.16 -0.58
N LYS A 329 -17.28 -18.81 0.49
CA LYS A 329 -18.03 -18.92 1.76
C LYS A 329 -18.17 -17.55 2.44
N VAL A 330 -17.11 -16.74 2.47
CA VAL A 330 -17.16 -15.38 3.05
C VAL A 330 -18.17 -14.52 2.29
N ARG A 331 -18.18 -14.57 0.96
CA ARG A 331 -19.17 -13.88 0.12
C ARG A 331 -20.61 -14.35 0.37
N GLN A 332 -20.84 -15.62 0.70
CA GLN A 332 -22.21 -16.13 0.87
C GLN A 332 -22.85 -15.70 2.21
N LYS A 333 -22.07 -15.45 3.26
CA LYS A 333 -22.61 -15.04 4.59
C LYS A 333 -23.57 -13.83 4.55
N PRO A 334 -23.32 -12.74 3.79
CA PRO A 334 -24.18 -11.55 3.73
C PRO A 334 -25.47 -11.75 2.92
N ALA A 335 -25.47 -12.62 1.91
CA ALA A 335 -26.62 -12.81 1.02
C ALA A 335 -27.86 -13.38 1.73
N HIS A 336 -27.69 -13.88 2.96
CA HIS A 336 -28.71 -14.57 3.72
C HIS A 336 -29.22 -13.80 4.95
N LYS A 337 -28.66 -12.60 5.27
CA LYS A 337 -29.07 -11.83 6.45
C LYS A 337 -28.77 -10.33 6.31
N VAL A 338 -29.79 -9.49 6.51
CA VAL A 338 -29.61 -8.04 6.68
C VAL A 338 -28.96 -7.80 8.04
N GLU A 339 -27.79 -7.18 8.07
CA GLU A 339 -27.02 -6.91 9.28
C GLU A 339 -26.52 -5.47 9.25
N ASP A 340 -26.37 -4.85 10.42
CA ASP A 340 -25.89 -3.48 10.55
C ASP A 340 -24.46 -3.29 10.06
N ASN A 341 -24.17 -2.10 9.53
CA ASN A 341 -22.84 -1.72 9.10
C ASN A 341 -22.02 -1.22 10.29
N GLU A 342 -21.22 -2.10 10.88
CA GLU A 342 -20.33 -1.78 12.00
C GLU A 342 -18.91 -1.42 11.54
N PHE A 343 -18.24 -0.57 12.31
CA PHE A 343 -16.81 -0.24 12.16
C PHE A 343 -15.99 -1.09 13.15
N ASP A 344 -14.98 -1.81 12.67
CA ASP A 344 -14.13 -2.68 13.49
C ASP A 344 -12.82 -3.00 12.76
N GLN A 345 -11.68 -2.78 13.42
CA GLN A 345 -10.34 -3.04 12.87
C GLN A 345 -10.12 -4.51 12.47
N LYS A 346 -10.89 -5.46 13.02
CA LYS A 346 -10.85 -6.87 12.60
C LYS A 346 -11.03 -7.05 11.09
N TYR A 347 -11.77 -6.16 10.43
CA TYR A 347 -12.02 -6.25 8.99
C TYR A 347 -10.77 -6.03 8.14
N VAL A 348 -9.76 -5.33 8.65
CA VAL A 348 -8.44 -5.22 7.98
C VAL A 348 -7.71 -6.56 8.05
N ALA A 349 -7.69 -7.19 9.22
CA ALA A 349 -7.07 -8.50 9.40
C ALA A 349 -7.80 -9.58 8.57
N GLU A 350 -9.14 -9.60 8.60
CA GLU A 350 -9.94 -10.52 7.78
C GLU A 350 -9.73 -10.27 6.28
N GLN A 351 -9.61 -9.02 5.83
CA GLN A 351 -9.26 -8.71 4.44
C GLN A 351 -7.91 -9.30 4.06
N ARG A 352 -6.90 -9.07 4.91
CA ARG A 352 -5.53 -9.52 4.71
C ARG A 352 -5.45 -11.04 4.58
N ASP A 353 -6.06 -11.78 5.50
CA ASP A 353 -6.09 -13.25 5.46
C ASP A 353 -6.78 -13.76 4.19
N LEU A 354 -7.86 -13.08 3.77
CA LEU A 354 -8.62 -13.45 2.60
C LEU A 354 -7.82 -13.26 1.30
N ILE A 355 -7.12 -12.12 1.14
CA ILE A 355 -6.30 -11.87 -0.05
C ILE A 355 -5.04 -12.73 -0.08
N ILE A 356 -4.42 -13.03 1.08
CA ILE A 356 -3.30 -13.98 1.16
C ILE A 356 -3.73 -15.36 0.69
N SER A 357 -4.88 -15.85 1.17
CA SER A 357 -5.42 -17.15 0.75
C SER A 357 -5.73 -17.17 -0.75
N ALA A 358 -6.38 -16.13 -1.26
CA ALA A 358 -6.70 -16.05 -2.69
C ALA A 358 -5.44 -15.95 -3.56
N TYR A 359 -4.45 -15.16 -3.17
CA TYR A 359 -3.16 -15.09 -3.86
C TYR A 359 -2.46 -16.45 -3.87
N GLY A 360 -2.38 -17.13 -2.73
CA GLY A 360 -1.79 -18.47 -2.63
C GLY A 360 -2.46 -19.48 -3.56
N ALA A 361 -3.78 -19.43 -3.67
CA ALA A 361 -4.54 -20.28 -4.58
C ALA A 361 -4.20 -20.03 -6.06
N VAL A 362 -4.18 -18.76 -6.48
CA VAL A 362 -3.86 -18.40 -7.88
C VAL A 362 -2.38 -18.66 -8.19
N HIS A 363 -1.48 -18.38 -7.26
CA HIS A 363 -0.06 -18.70 -7.41
C HIS A 363 0.18 -20.21 -7.59
N THR A 364 -0.47 -21.04 -6.77
CA THR A 364 -0.43 -22.50 -6.90
C THR A 364 -0.97 -22.96 -8.25
N LEU A 365 -2.09 -22.39 -8.70
CA LEU A 365 -2.66 -22.66 -10.01
C LEU A 365 -1.71 -22.28 -11.16
N ARG A 366 -1.01 -21.15 -11.04
CA ARG A 366 0.01 -20.72 -11.99
C ARG A 366 1.17 -21.71 -12.04
N MET A 367 1.64 -22.22 -10.90
CA MET A 367 2.66 -23.27 -10.83
C MET A 367 2.24 -24.58 -11.52
N VAL A 368 0.97 -24.98 -11.39
CA VAL A 368 0.45 -26.17 -12.09
C VAL A 368 0.60 -26.00 -13.60
N LEU A 369 0.14 -24.85 -14.12
CA LEU A 369 0.19 -24.57 -15.54
C LEU A 369 1.61 -24.35 -16.06
N GLU A 370 2.50 -23.73 -15.27
CA GLU A 370 3.92 -23.55 -15.63
C GLU A 370 4.59 -24.90 -15.93
N ASN A 371 4.22 -25.95 -15.19
CA ASN A 371 4.78 -27.30 -15.36
C ASN A 371 4.28 -28.04 -16.61
N HIS A 372 3.35 -27.46 -17.39
CA HIS A 372 2.91 -28.07 -18.63
C HIS A 372 4.04 -28.10 -19.69
N PRO A 373 4.19 -29.18 -20.48
CA PRO A 373 5.27 -29.26 -21.47
C PRO A 373 5.30 -28.09 -22.47
N ASP A 374 4.12 -27.63 -22.90
CA ASP A 374 3.98 -26.57 -23.91
C ASP A 374 4.27 -25.16 -23.38
N THR A 375 4.34 -24.96 -22.04
CA THR A 375 4.61 -23.66 -21.41
C THR A 375 6.07 -23.48 -21.01
N ARG A 376 6.92 -24.51 -21.15
CA ARG A 376 8.33 -24.50 -20.70
C ARG A 376 9.20 -23.42 -21.30
N LYS A 377 8.83 -22.91 -22.48
CA LYS A 377 9.58 -21.85 -23.18
C LYS A 377 9.20 -20.45 -22.74
N ASP A 378 8.15 -20.32 -21.94
CA ASP A 378 7.70 -19.03 -21.45
C ASP A 378 8.46 -18.64 -20.19
N GLU A 379 8.91 -17.39 -20.15
CA GLU A 379 9.59 -16.82 -19.00
C GLU A 379 8.56 -16.14 -18.10
N VAL A 380 8.36 -16.72 -16.92
CA VAL A 380 7.64 -16.06 -15.83
C VAL A 380 8.53 -14.95 -15.28
N PRO A 381 8.03 -13.71 -15.19
CA PRO A 381 8.82 -12.61 -14.66
C PRO A 381 9.41 -12.92 -13.27
N ASP A 382 10.67 -12.56 -13.07
CA ASP A 382 11.41 -12.89 -11.83
C ASP A 382 10.73 -12.36 -10.57
N TYR A 383 10.06 -11.20 -10.65
CA TYR A 383 9.34 -10.64 -9.50
C TYR A 383 8.14 -11.49 -9.06
N LEU A 384 7.46 -12.18 -9.99
CA LEU A 384 6.41 -13.16 -9.67
C LEU A 384 7.01 -14.48 -9.17
N ARG A 385 8.04 -14.98 -9.87
CA ARG A 385 8.67 -16.26 -9.51
C ARG A 385 9.35 -16.21 -8.13
N ALA A 386 9.96 -15.08 -7.78
CA ALA A 386 10.59 -14.88 -6.47
C ALA A 386 9.59 -14.62 -5.34
N GLY A 387 8.29 -14.45 -5.64
CA GLY A 387 7.26 -14.18 -4.65
C GLY A 387 7.54 -12.92 -3.83
N LYS A 388 8.15 -11.90 -4.45
CA LYS A 388 8.50 -10.64 -3.79
C LYS A 388 7.24 -9.79 -3.65
N VAL A 389 6.41 -10.15 -2.68
CA VAL A 389 5.10 -9.57 -2.45
C VAL A 389 4.99 -9.01 -1.02
N TRP A 390 4.41 -7.83 -0.89
CA TRP A 390 3.97 -7.28 0.38
C TRP A 390 2.63 -7.88 0.76
N THR A 391 2.58 -8.54 1.92
CA THR A 391 1.32 -9.04 2.49
C THR A 391 0.77 -8.11 3.57
N MET A 392 1.38 -6.94 3.76
CA MET A 392 1.08 -5.97 4.83
C MET A 392 0.07 -4.90 4.42
#